data_AF-U6D252-F1
#
_entry.id   AF-U6D252-F1
#
_cell.length_a   1.000
_cell.length_b   1.000
_cell.length_c   1.000
_cell.angle_alpha   90.00
_cell.angle_beta   90.00
_cell.angle_gamma   90.00
#
_symmetry.space_group_name_H-M   'P 1'
#
loop_
_entity.id
_entity.type
_entity.pdbx_description
1 polymer ?
#
loop_
_entity_poly.entity_id
_entity_poly.type
_entity_poly.pdbx_seq_one_letter_code
_entity_poly.pdbx_strand_id
1 'polypeptide(L)'
;ATEAFLYVGTVLDGGDLSRFALLMTNCYATPSGNATDPLKYFIIQDRCPRTKDSSIQVVENGESPQGRFSVQMFRFAGNYDLVYLAL
;
A
#
# COMPACT_ATOMS: atom_id res chain seq x y z
N ALA A 1 17.19 5.56 12.37
CA ALA A 1 15.95 4.82 12.04
C ALA A 1 14.85 5.85 11.87
N THR A 2 14.08 5.82 10.78
CA THR A 2 12.85 6.61 10.69
C THR A 2 11.79 5.91 11.53
N GLU A 3 11.39 6.56 12.62
CA GLU A 3 10.37 6.04 13.56
C GLU A 3 8.93 6.39 13.11
N ALA A 4 8.79 7.11 12.00
CA ALA A 4 7.49 7.54 11.50
C ALA A 4 6.74 6.41 10.79
N PHE A 5 5.42 6.39 10.98
CA PHE A 5 4.50 5.52 10.25
C PHE A 5 3.84 6.31 9.11
N LEU A 6 3.71 5.65 7.97
CA LEU A 6 2.90 6.12 6.86
C LEU A 6 1.51 5.49 6.98
N TYR A 7 0.48 6.33 7.05
CA TYR A 7 -0.92 5.91 7.06
C TYR A 7 -1.52 6.22 5.68
N VAL A 8 -2.05 5.19 5.02
CA VAL A 8 -2.55 5.28 3.65
C VAL A 8 -4.03 4.88 3.63
N GLY A 9 -4.83 5.68 2.94
CA GLY A 9 -6.24 5.41 2.67
C GLY A 9 -6.53 5.46 1.17
N THR A 10 -7.38 4.54 0.71
CA THR A 10 -7.98 4.54 -0.62
C THR A 10 -9.49 4.68 -0.48
N VAL A 11 -10.12 5.43 -1.38
CA VAL A 11 -11.56 5.71 -1.34
C VAL A 11 -12.12 5.53 -2.75
N LEU A 12 -13.24 4.82 -2.85
CA LEU A 12 -14.07 4.78 -4.04
C LEU A 12 -14.98 6.00 -4.04
N ASP A 13 -14.66 7.00 -4.87
CA ASP A 13 -15.36 8.30 -4.87
C ASP A 13 -16.61 8.33 -5.77
N GLY A 14 -16.87 7.26 -6.53
CA GLY A 14 -17.98 7.20 -7.47
C GLY A 14 -18.50 5.79 -7.72
N GLY A 15 -19.73 5.71 -8.23
CA GLY A 15 -20.46 4.46 -8.43
C GLY A 15 -21.45 4.18 -7.29
N ASP A 16 -21.97 2.96 -7.26
CA ASP A 16 -22.92 2.54 -6.23
C ASP A 16 -22.19 2.02 -4.98
N LEU A 17 -21.90 2.94 -4.07
CA LEU A 17 -21.18 2.66 -2.82
C LEU A 17 -21.93 1.70 -1.88
N SER A 18 -23.22 1.46 -2.11
CA SER A 18 -24.00 0.47 -1.35
C SER A 18 -23.79 -0.96 -1.86
N ARG A 19 -23.29 -1.12 -3.08
CA ARG A 19 -23.12 -2.42 -3.75
C ARG A 19 -21.67 -2.83 -3.95
N PHE A 20 -20.74 -1.88 -3.94
CA PHE A 20 -19.33 -2.15 -4.17
C PHE A 20 -18.50 -1.88 -2.91
N ALA A 21 -17.68 -2.87 -2.54
CA ALA A 21 -16.60 -2.69 -1.58
C ALA A 21 -15.25 -2.53 -2.30
N LEU A 22 -14.39 -1.66 -1.78
CA LEU A 22 -13.05 -1.44 -2.31
C LEU A 22 -12.11 -2.52 -1.76
N LEU A 23 -11.57 -3.34 -2.66
CA LEU A 23 -10.59 -4.38 -2.33
C LEU A 23 -9.23 -4.05 -2.96
N MET A 24 -8.27 -3.70 -2.12
CA MET A 24 -6.85 -3.56 -2.49
C MET A 24 -6.26 -4.96 -2.72
N THR A 25 -5.88 -5.24 -3.97
CA THR A 25 -5.35 -6.56 -4.37
C THR A 25 -3.82 -6.61 -4.34
N ASN A 26 -3.16 -5.59 -4.88
CA ASN A 26 -1.71 -5.48 -4.90
C ASN A 26 -1.31 -4.02 -4.65
N CYS A 27 -0.71 -3.76 -3.50
CA CYS A 27 -0.16 -2.45 -3.15
C CYS A 27 1.34 -2.62 -2.92
N TYR A 28 2.14 -1.83 -3.62
CA TYR A 28 3.59 -1.94 -3.56
C TYR A 28 4.25 -0.58 -3.74
N ALA A 29 5.48 -0.47 -3.25
CA ALA A 29 6.31 0.69 -3.49
C ALA A 29 7.35 0.42 -4.58
N THR A 30 7.74 1.48 -5.29
CA THR A 30 8.82 1.49 -6.29
C THR A 30 9.79 2.64 -5.99
N PRO A 31 11.08 2.52 -6.36
CA PRO A 31 12.05 3.60 -6.21
C PRO A 31 11.92 4.69 -7.28
N SER A 32 11.10 4.45 -8.31
CA SER A 32 10.82 5.38 -9.40
C SER A 32 9.31 5.59 -9.54
N GLY A 33 8.90 6.67 -10.20
CA GLY A 33 7.49 6.93 -10.50
C GLY A 33 6.86 5.97 -11.52
N ASN A 34 7.63 5.01 -12.05
CA ASN A 34 7.10 3.99 -12.95
C ASN A 34 6.52 2.82 -12.14
N ALA A 35 5.19 2.67 -12.12
CA ALA A 35 4.54 1.55 -11.42
C ALA A 35 4.97 0.15 -11.93
N THR A 36 5.48 0.06 -13.16
CA THR A 36 5.96 -1.21 -13.73
C THR A 36 7.41 -1.54 -13.39
N ASP A 37 8.10 -0.70 -12.60
CA ASP A 37 9.50 -0.90 -12.18
C ASP A 37 9.73 -2.34 -11.71
N PRO A 38 10.80 -3.03 -12.17
CA PRO A 38 11.09 -4.39 -11.75
C PRO A 38 11.34 -4.51 -10.24
N LEU A 39 11.86 -3.46 -9.60
CA LEU A 39 12.08 -3.42 -8.16
C LEU A 39 10.80 -2.98 -7.44
N LYS A 40 10.11 -3.94 -6.83
CA LYS A 40 8.88 -3.71 -6.06
C LYS A 40 9.03 -4.16 -4.62
N TYR A 41 8.57 -3.32 -3.69
CA TYR A 41 8.35 -3.71 -2.31
C TYR A 41 6.86 -3.91 -2.05
N PHE A 42 6.40 -5.16 -1.98
CA PHE A 42 4.99 -5.46 -1.74
C PHE A 42 4.60 -5.21 -0.28
N ILE A 43 3.55 -4.42 -0.10
CA ILE A 43 2.90 -4.16 1.19
C ILE A 43 1.67 -5.08 1.30
N ILE A 44 0.85 -5.10 0.25
CA ILE A 44 -0.25 -6.04 0.06
C ILE A 44 0.04 -6.80 -1.25
N GLN A 45 0.02 -8.12 -1.19
CA GLN A 45 0.18 -9.00 -2.35
C GLN A 45 -0.93 -10.04 -2.34
N ASP A 46 -1.60 -10.20 -3.48
CA ASP A 46 -2.71 -11.13 -3.62
C ASP A 46 -3.78 -10.97 -2.51
N ARG A 47 -4.11 -9.70 -2.20
CA ARG A 47 -5.10 -9.23 -1.20
C ARG A 47 -4.66 -9.33 0.27
N CYS A 48 -3.52 -9.96 0.55
CA CYS A 48 -3.03 -10.16 1.91
C CYS A 48 -1.83 -9.26 2.23
N PRO A 49 -1.70 -8.77 3.48
CA PRO A 49 -0.50 -8.06 3.89
C PRO A 49 0.73 -8.98 3.90
N ARG A 50 1.89 -8.41 3.60
CA ARG A 50 3.15 -9.15 3.62
C ARG A 50 3.58 -9.46 5.07
N THR A 51 3.35 -10.70 5.50
CA THR A 51 3.61 -11.15 6.88
C THR A 51 5.07 -11.12 7.34
N LYS A 52 6.03 -11.01 6.42
CA LYS A 52 7.46 -10.89 6.74
C LYS A 52 7.84 -9.53 7.33
N ASP A 53 6.99 -8.53 7.16
CA ASP A 53 7.18 -7.19 7.72
C ASP A 53 6.11 -6.93 8.78
N SER A 54 6.52 -6.95 10.04
CA SER A 54 5.61 -6.76 11.18
C SER A 54 5.15 -5.32 11.37
N SER A 55 5.70 -4.35 10.61
CA SER A 55 5.25 -2.96 10.67
C SER A 55 3.99 -2.70 9.85
N ILE A 56 3.63 -3.62 8.94
CA ILE A 56 2.44 -3.51 8.11
C ILE A 56 1.21 -3.87 8.93
N GLN A 57 0.24 -2.96 8.97
CA GLN A 57 -1.07 -3.20 9.56
C GLN A 57 -2.16 -2.81 8.57
N VAL A 58 -3.11 -3.70 8.33
CA VAL A 58 -4.29 -3.42 7.50
C VAL A 58 -5.47 -3.26 8.45
N VAL A 59 -6.09 -2.09 8.42
CA VAL A 59 -7.24 -1.75 9.27
C VAL A 59 -8.54 -2.20 8.59
N GLU A 60 -8.63 -2.03 7.27
CA GLU A 60 -9.83 -2.31 6.50
C GLU A 60 -9.47 -2.58 5.03
N ASN A 61 -10.00 -3.67 4.46
CA ASN A 61 -9.82 -4.00 3.05
C ASN A 61 -10.97 -4.90 2.54
N GLY A 62 -11.78 -4.40 1.61
CA GLY A 62 -12.90 -5.17 1.02
C GLY A 62 -14.19 -5.17 1.85
N GLU A 63 -14.29 -4.33 2.89
CA GLU A 63 -15.46 -4.26 3.78
C GLU A 63 -16.38 -3.09 3.48
N SER A 64 -15.86 -2.02 2.90
CA SER A 64 -16.60 -0.80 2.58
C SER A 64 -16.02 -0.12 1.33
N PRO A 65 -16.53 1.05 0.91
CA PRO A 65 -15.94 1.83 -0.17
C PRO A 65 -14.55 2.43 0.12
N GLN A 66 -13.96 2.16 1.27
CA GLN A 66 -12.63 2.62 1.65
C GLN A 66 -11.71 1.46 2.06
N GLY A 67 -10.41 1.62 1.82
CA GLY A 67 -9.36 0.72 2.29
C GLY A 67 -8.32 1.50 3.08
N ARG A 68 -7.79 0.92 4.16
CA ARG A 68 -6.85 1.60 5.05
C ARG A 68 -5.76 0.66 5.53
N PHE A 69 -4.51 1.09 5.42
CA PHE A 69 -3.35 0.38 5.96
C PHE A 69 -2.28 1.36 6.45
N SER A 70 -1.35 0.86 7.25
CA SER A 70 -0.17 1.58 7.69
C SER A 70 1.08 0.73 7.55
N VAL A 71 2.22 1.38 7.34
CA VAL A 71 3.55 0.74 7.27
C VAL A 71 4.59 1.70 7.83
N GLN A 72 5.63 1.18 8.49
CA GLN A 72 6.73 2.03 8.94
C GLN A 72 7.51 2.56 7.73
N MET A 73 7.92 3.83 7.77
CA MET A 73 8.64 4.44 6.66
C MET A 73 9.98 3.75 6.41
N PHE A 74 10.25 3.41 5.15
CA PHE A 74 11.46 2.73 4.69
C PHE A 74 12.08 3.46 3.49
N ARG A 75 13.29 3.02 3.12
CA ARG A 75 14.01 3.46 1.93
C ARG A 75 14.56 2.24 1.21
N PHE A 76 14.59 2.27 -0.13
CA PHE A 76 15.24 1.22 -0.91
C PHE A 76 16.77 1.25 -0.72
N ALA A 77 17.37 0.08 -0.59
CA ALA A 77 18.83 -0.03 -0.54
C ALA A 77 19.45 0.41 -1.88
N GLY A 78 20.59 1.11 -1.81
CA GLY A 78 21.26 1.69 -2.97
C GLY A 78 21.02 3.20 -3.11
N ASN A 79 21.31 3.73 -4.30
CA ASN A 79 21.24 5.17 -4.61
C ASN A 79 19.82 5.62 -4.98
N TYR A 80 18.85 5.37 -4.09
CA TYR A 80 17.44 5.76 -4.28
C TYR A 80 16.98 6.69 -3.16
N ASP A 81 16.63 7.92 -3.48
CA ASP A 81 16.19 8.93 -2.50
C ASP A 81 14.66 9.07 -2.39
N LEU A 82 13.91 8.46 -3.31
CA LEU A 82 12.46 8.59 -3.43
C LEU A 82 11.78 7.22 -3.32
N VAL A 83 10.54 7.25 -2.82
CA VAL A 83 9.66 6.10 -2.72
C VAL A 83 8.30 6.52 -3.26
N TYR A 84 7.78 5.74 -4.21
CA TYR A 84 6.47 5.95 -4.82
C TYR A 84 5.56 4.78 -4.45
N LEU A 85 4.28 5.04 -4.20
CA LEU A 85 3.27 4.01 -3.96
C LEU A 85 2.46 3.75 -5.22
N ALA A 86 2.31 2.48 -5.57
CA ALA A 86 1.34 1.99 -6.54
C ALA A 86 0.28 1.19 -5.76
N LEU A 87 -0.97 1.67 -5.81
CA LEU A 87 -2.11 1.16 -5.04
C LEU A 87 -3.16 0.53 -5.94
#